data_AF-A0A7J7IK93-F1
#
_entry.id   AF-A0A7J7IK93-F1
#
_cell.length_a   1.000
_cell.length_b   1.000
_cell.length_c   1.000
_cell.angle_alpha   90.00
_cell.angle_beta   90.00
_cell.angle_gamma   90.00
#
_symmetry.space_group_name_H-M   'P 1'
#
loop_
_entity.id
_entity.type
_entity.pdbx_description
1 polymer ?
#
loop_
_entity_poly.entity_id
_entity_poly.type
_entity_poly.pdbx_seq_one_letter_code
_entity_poly.pdbx_strand_id
1 'polypeptide(L)'
;MVRTGVVPRDMFTLCLTDTAGALVLGGAAGPEMRKNDYAWVPMTHRAVRTYYEVGVESIKFGPSETSVLPEVRSAIVDSGTTLIVISSRSFGTLREYLQSRYCDQVPGLCGEKTWLETGRCATLSDAHIARLPPITVQLTGGVELRIPPDMYMLRAQMRGQMFRCFGIQHVTGDLVDGRIILGDTFMRAYVTVFDRENSRIGFAAAAENCGMPAVRGNGVLYTLPNATGVQPKQSGQTKQFTVFGYSISRVAAEIIVLVLLLAAVALVVTAIFRCVRSRHPAAGNGTSESHADGSQTALLSNV
;
A
#
# COMPACT_ATOMS: atom_id res chain seq x y z
N MET A 1 7.64 11.65 0.88
CA MET A 1 7.20 12.28 -0.38
C MET A 1 6.07 13.28 -0.16
N VAL A 2 4.91 12.87 0.36
CA VAL A 2 3.80 13.81 0.65
C VAL A 2 4.19 14.86 1.69
N ARG A 3 4.73 14.44 2.85
CA ARG A 3 5.18 15.35 3.93
C ARG A 3 6.23 16.37 3.48
N THR A 4 7.01 16.03 2.47
CA THR A 4 8.08 16.88 1.91
C THR A 4 7.60 17.70 0.71
N GLY A 5 6.32 17.64 0.34
CA GLY A 5 5.72 18.39 -0.77
C GLY A 5 6.12 17.91 -2.18
N VAL A 6 6.88 16.82 -2.29
CA VAL A 6 7.34 16.28 -3.59
C VAL A 6 6.17 15.66 -4.36
N VAL A 7 5.21 15.09 -3.64
CA VAL A 7 4.01 14.48 -4.21
C VAL A 7 2.79 15.25 -3.69
N PRO A 8 1.92 15.76 -4.57
CA PRO A 8 0.89 16.74 -4.19
C PRO A 8 -0.25 16.14 -3.38
N ARG A 9 -0.48 14.83 -3.48
CA ARG A 9 -1.57 14.11 -2.79
C ARG A 9 -1.10 12.80 -2.19
N ASP A 10 -1.66 12.40 -1.05
CA ASP A 10 -1.46 11.06 -0.46
C ASP A 10 -2.26 10.00 -1.23
N MET A 11 -1.87 9.80 -2.49
CA MET A 11 -2.38 8.73 -3.34
C MET A 11 -1.33 8.31 -4.35
N PHE A 12 -1.47 7.10 -4.86
CA PHE A 12 -0.67 6.61 -5.98
C PHE A 12 -1.48 5.63 -6.82
N THR A 13 -1.07 5.44 -8.07
CA THR A 13 -1.73 4.55 -9.02
C THR A 13 -0.74 3.55 -9.57
N LEU A 14 -1.16 2.30 -9.66
CA LEU A 14 -0.44 1.22 -10.32
C LEU A 14 -1.18 0.78 -11.58
N CYS A 15 -0.42 0.57 -12.65
CA CYS A 15 -0.85 -0.23 -13.79
C CYS A 15 0.26 -1.22 -14.13
N LEU A 16 -0.08 -2.50 -14.21
CA LEU A 16 0.85 -3.60 -14.33
C LEU A 16 0.65 -4.31 -15.68
N THR A 17 1.75 -4.79 -16.26
CA THR A 17 1.77 -5.58 -17.51
C THR A 17 2.70 -6.77 -17.34
N ASP A 18 2.72 -7.69 -18.30
CA ASP A 18 3.56 -8.90 -18.24
C ASP A 18 5.07 -8.59 -18.15
N THR A 19 5.52 -7.45 -18.69
CA THR A 19 6.96 -7.13 -18.82
C THR A 19 7.35 -5.76 -18.25
N ALA A 20 6.38 -4.95 -17.84
CA ALA A 20 6.56 -3.57 -17.43
C ALA A 20 5.40 -3.10 -16.53
N GLY A 21 5.40 -1.82 -16.19
CA GLY A 21 4.28 -1.19 -15.50
C GLY A 21 4.52 0.30 -15.35
N ALA A 22 3.56 0.97 -14.74
CA ALA A 22 3.60 2.40 -14.44
C ALA A 22 3.18 2.64 -12.99
N LEU A 23 3.91 3.54 -12.33
CA LEU A 23 3.61 4.06 -11.00
C LEU A 23 3.40 5.58 -11.13
N VAL A 24 2.17 6.02 -10.87
CA VAL A 24 1.83 7.44 -10.79
C VAL A 24 1.79 7.85 -9.32
N LEU A 25 2.59 8.85 -8.95
CA LEU A 25 2.61 9.38 -7.58
C LEU A 25 1.79 10.67 -7.51
N GLY A 26 0.86 10.74 -6.57
CA GLY A 26 0.09 11.96 -6.27
C GLY A 26 -1.15 12.18 -7.12
N GLY A 27 -1.58 11.19 -7.89
CA GLY A 27 -2.76 11.29 -8.73
C GLY A 27 -3.30 9.94 -9.17
N ALA A 28 -4.57 9.97 -9.62
CA ALA A 28 -5.17 8.93 -10.44
C ALA A 28 -4.62 9.01 -11.87
N ALA A 29 -4.57 7.89 -12.59
CA ALA A 29 -4.15 7.90 -13.99
C ALA A 29 -5.22 8.51 -14.90
N GLY A 30 -4.78 9.11 -16.01
CA GLY A 30 -5.66 9.70 -17.00
C GLY A 30 -6.32 8.66 -17.92
N PRO A 31 -7.21 9.10 -18.82
CA PRO A 31 -7.93 8.24 -19.77
C PRO A 31 -7.02 7.40 -20.68
N GLU A 32 -5.77 7.81 -20.89
CA GLU A 32 -4.80 7.07 -21.69
C GLU A 32 -4.45 5.70 -21.09
N MET A 33 -4.52 5.55 -19.77
CA MET A 33 -4.17 4.31 -19.08
C MET A 33 -5.37 3.39 -18.83
N ARG A 34 -6.61 3.87 -19.02
CA ARG A 34 -7.83 3.19 -18.58
C ARG A 34 -8.96 3.21 -19.62
N LYS A 35 -9.78 2.16 -19.65
CA LYS A 35 -10.88 2.00 -20.62
C LYS A 35 -12.22 2.56 -20.14
N ASN A 36 -12.37 2.77 -18.83
CA ASN A 36 -13.59 3.23 -18.18
C ASN A 36 -13.25 4.05 -16.93
N ASP A 37 -14.27 4.66 -16.33
CA ASP A 37 -14.14 5.41 -15.08
C ASP A 37 -13.85 4.53 -13.87
N TYR A 38 -13.19 5.14 -12.87
CA TYR A 38 -12.84 4.45 -11.64
C TYR A 38 -14.09 4.11 -10.82
N ALA A 39 -14.28 2.82 -10.58
CA ALA A 39 -15.16 2.33 -9.53
C ALA A 39 -14.43 2.43 -8.18
N TRP A 40 -14.98 3.19 -7.24
CA TRP A 40 -14.34 3.46 -5.95
C TRP A 40 -14.93 2.61 -4.84
N VAL A 41 -14.06 1.91 -4.12
CA VAL A 41 -14.44 1.02 -3.01
C VAL A 41 -13.80 1.51 -1.71
N PRO A 42 -14.58 1.75 -0.65
CA PRO A 42 -14.07 1.99 0.69
C PRO A 42 -13.09 0.93 1.19
N MET A 43 -12.00 1.36 1.84
CA MET A 43 -11.18 0.43 2.61
C MET A 43 -11.89 0.02 3.91
N THR A 44 -11.74 -1.24 4.33
CA THR A 44 -12.41 -1.82 5.51
C THR A 44 -11.82 -1.32 6.84
N HIS A 45 -10.50 -1.29 6.96
CA HIS A 45 -9.80 -0.90 8.19
C HIS A 45 -9.25 0.54 8.10
N ARG A 46 -10.15 1.53 8.09
CA ARG A 46 -9.78 2.95 7.94
C ARG A 46 -8.95 3.50 9.10
N ALA A 47 -9.13 2.97 10.31
CA ALA A 47 -8.48 3.43 11.53
C ALA A 47 -7.09 2.81 11.75
N VAL A 48 -6.87 1.56 11.29
CA VAL A 48 -5.59 0.85 11.42
C VAL A 48 -5.18 0.35 10.04
N ARG A 49 -4.32 1.11 9.37
CA ARG A 49 -3.89 0.86 7.99
C ARG A 49 -2.71 -0.11 7.96
N THR A 50 -2.98 -1.40 8.16
CA THR A 50 -1.98 -2.46 7.95
C THR A 50 -1.89 -2.85 6.47
N TYR A 51 -3.03 -3.06 5.83
CA TYR A 51 -3.14 -3.44 4.42
C TYR A 51 -4.12 -2.55 3.65
N TYR A 52 -4.00 -2.54 2.32
CA TYR A 52 -4.99 -1.98 1.42
C TYR A 52 -6.10 -3.00 1.20
N GLU A 53 -7.05 -3.02 2.12
CA GLU A 53 -8.09 -4.04 2.19
C GLU A 53 -9.47 -3.48 1.88
N VAL A 54 -10.21 -4.18 1.00
CA VAL A 54 -11.58 -3.86 0.59
C VAL A 54 -12.53 -4.99 0.96
N GLY A 55 -13.81 -4.65 1.15
CA GLY A 55 -14.84 -5.64 1.46
C GLY A 55 -15.25 -6.41 0.21
N VAL A 56 -15.43 -7.72 0.36
CA VAL A 56 -15.89 -8.64 -0.69
C VAL A 56 -17.25 -9.18 -0.30
N GLU A 57 -18.20 -9.10 -1.21
CA GLU A 57 -19.56 -9.64 -1.05
C GLU A 57 -19.65 -11.07 -1.60
N SER A 58 -19.03 -11.35 -2.75
CA SER A 58 -18.94 -12.70 -3.31
C SER A 58 -17.82 -12.81 -4.35
N ILE A 59 -17.34 -14.02 -4.58
CA ILE A 59 -16.46 -14.33 -5.71
C ILE A 59 -17.06 -15.50 -6.47
N LYS A 60 -17.31 -15.30 -7.76
CA LYS A 60 -18.03 -16.21 -8.64
C LYS A 60 -17.15 -16.72 -9.77
N PHE A 61 -17.42 -17.96 -10.19
CA PHE A 61 -16.83 -18.56 -11.39
C PHE A 61 -17.87 -18.79 -12.48
N GLY A 62 -17.58 -18.29 -13.67
CA GLY A 62 -18.47 -18.45 -14.83
C GLY A 62 -19.75 -17.61 -14.70
N PRO A 63 -20.80 -17.93 -15.48
CA PRO A 63 -22.05 -17.18 -15.49
C PRO A 63 -23.04 -17.59 -14.38
N SER A 64 -22.73 -18.59 -13.54
CA SER A 64 -23.67 -19.15 -12.57
C SER A 64 -23.49 -18.54 -11.18
N GLU A 65 -24.59 -18.04 -10.61
CA GLU A 65 -24.69 -17.53 -9.23
C GLU A 65 -24.37 -18.58 -8.15
N THR A 66 -24.38 -19.88 -8.50
CA THR A 66 -24.18 -20.99 -7.55
C THR A 66 -22.71 -21.33 -7.29
N SER A 67 -21.78 -20.79 -8.07
CA SER A 67 -20.36 -21.17 -8.01
C SER A 67 -19.55 -20.10 -7.29
N VAL A 68 -19.79 -19.98 -5.98
CA VAL A 68 -19.24 -18.92 -5.11
C VAL A 68 -18.12 -19.48 -4.23
N LEU A 69 -17.03 -18.73 -4.06
CA LEU A 69 -16.02 -19.07 -3.06
C LEU A 69 -16.60 -18.90 -1.64
N PRO A 70 -16.48 -19.92 -0.78
CA PRO A 70 -17.01 -19.84 0.58
C PRO A 70 -16.20 -18.87 1.43
N GLU A 71 -16.90 -18.17 2.34
CA GLU A 71 -16.36 -17.46 3.50
C GLU A 71 -15.43 -16.26 3.20
N VAL A 72 -15.28 -15.84 1.94
CA VAL A 72 -14.49 -14.65 1.59
C VAL A 72 -15.26 -13.38 1.91
N ARG A 73 -14.72 -12.57 2.83
CA ARG A 73 -15.31 -11.31 3.32
C ARG A 73 -14.51 -10.08 2.90
N SER A 74 -13.24 -10.26 2.55
CA SER A 74 -12.37 -9.15 2.19
C SER A 74 -11.23 -9.58 1.27
N ALA A 75 -10.62 -8.59 0.63
CA ALA A 75 -9.48 -8.75 -0.25
C ALA A 75 -8.41 -7.71 0.06
N ILE A 76 -7.16 -8.16 0.24
CA ILE A 76 -5.99 -7.28 0.21
C ILE A 76 -5.61 -7.09 -1.26
N VAL A 77 -5.39 -5.83 -1.67
CA VAL A 77 -4.86 -5.48 -2.99
C VAL A 77 -3.36 -5.26 -2.85
N ASP A 78 -2.55 -6.18 -3.40
CA ASP A 78 -1.12 -6.25 -3.08
C ASP A 78 -0.26 -6.57 -4.31
N SER A 79 0.38 -5.55 -4.87
CA SER A 79 1.34 -5.71 -5.96
C SER A 79 2.63 -6.45 -5.54
N GLY A 80 2.86 -6.65 -4.24
CA GLY A 80 3.96 -7.44 -3.70
C GLY A 80 3.73 -8.96 -3.80
N THR A 81 2.53 -9.40 -4.18
CA THR A 81 2.17 -10.80 -4.36
C THR A 81 1.95 -11.11 -5.84
N THR A 82 2.62 -12.13 -6.38
CA THR A 82 2.53 -12.49 -7.81
C THR A 82 1.14 -13.05 -8.20
N LEU A 83 0.59 -13.92 -7.37
CA LEU A 83 -0.60 -14.72 -7.68
C LEU A 83 -1.84 -14.21 -6.94
N ILE A 84 -3.02 -14.65 -7.37
CA ILE A 84 -4.19 -14.59 -6.48
C ILE A 84 -3.97 -15.64 -5.39
N VAL A 85 -4.13 -15.23 -4.12
CA VAL A 85 -3.96 -16.14 -2.99
C VAL A 85 -5.30 -16.34 -2.29
N ILE A 86 -5.71 -17.60 -2.19
CA ILE A 86 -6.96 -18.00 -1.55
C ILE A 86 -6.70 -19.07 -0.47
N SER A 87 -7.69 -19.35 0.37
CA SER A 87 -7.60 -20.45 1.34
C SER A 87 -7.67 -21.81 0.64
N SER A 88 -7.09 -22.85 1.25
CA SER A 88 -7.20 -24.23 0.75
C SER A 88 -8.67 -24.69 0.60
N ARG A 89 -9.58 -24.19 1.45
CA ARG A 89 -11.03 -24.46 1.35
C ARG A 89 -11.64 -23.84 0.08
N SER A 90 -11.36 -22.55 -0.15
CA SER A 90 -11.77 -21.85 -1.37
C SER A 90 -11.21 -22.52 -2.62
N PHE A 91 -9.93 -22.93 -2.58
CA PHE A 91 -9.30 -23.64 -3.69
C PHE A 91 -9.92 -25.01 -3.94
N GLY A 92 -10.32 -25.76 -2.91
CA GLY A 92 -11.07 -27.00 -3.06
C GLY A 92 -12.35 -26.80 -3.87
N THR A 93 -13.12 -25.76 -3.54
CA THR A 93 -14.36 -25.39 -4.26
C THR A 93 -14.07 -25.01 -5.72
N LEU A 94 -13.04 -24.20 -5.96
CA LEU A 94 -12.62 -23.81 -7.30
C LEU A 94 -12.20 -25.03 -8.14
N ARG A 95 -11.35 -25.89 -7.59
CA ARG A 95 -10.88 -27.11 -8.25
C ARG A 95 -12.05 -28.02 -8.62
N GLU A 96 -12.96 -28.29 -7.69
CA GLU A 96 -14.15 -29.10 -7.96
C GLU A 96 -15.03 -28.49 -9.05
N TYR A 97 -15.25 -27.18 -9.00
CA TYR A 97 -16.00 -26.47 -10.03
C TYR A 97 -15.37 -26.59 -11.42
N LEU A 98 -14.04 -26.43 -11.51
CA LEU A 98 -13.33 -26.55 -12.78
C LEU A 98 -13.34 -27.98 -13.31
N GLN A 99 -12.98 -28.95 -12.46
CA GLN A 99 -12.88 -30.35 -12.87
C GLN A 99 -14.24 -30.93 -13.26
N SER A 100 -15.32 -30.63 -12.52
CA SER A 100 -16.67 -31.12 -12.86
C SER A 100 -17.21 -30.63 -14.22
N ARG A 101 -16.61 -29.60 -14.83
CA ARG A 101 -17.13 -28.95 -16.05
C ARG A 101 -16.20 -28.99 -17.25
N TYR A 102 -14.89 -28.99 -17.03
CA TYR A 102 -13.91 -28.72 -18.09
C TYR A 102 -12.87 -29.84 -18.27
N CYS A 103 -12.95 -30.98 -17.56
CA CYS A 103 -11.99 -32.09 -17.71
C CYS A 103 -11.77 -32.49 -19.17
N ASP A 104 -12.87 -32.69 -19.91
CA ASP A 104 -12.82 -33.20 -21.29
C ASP A 104 -12.40 -32.13 -22.31
N GLN A 105 -12.35 -30.87 -21.89
CA GLN A 105 -12.14 -29.72 -22.78
C GLN A 105 -10.76 -29.07 -22.58
N VAL A 106 -10.13 -29.27 -21.42
CA VAL A 106 -8.88 -28.62 -21.04
C VAL A 106 -7.86 -29.68 -20.61
N PRO A 107 -6.88 -30.02 -21.47
CA PRO A 107 -5.88 -31.04 -21.18
C PRO A 107 -5.14 -30.80 -19.87
N GLY A 108 -4.94 -31.86 -19.09
CA GLY A 108 -4.20 -31.81 -17.82
C GLY A 108 -4.93 -31.12 -16.67
N LEU A 109 -6.21 -30.74 -16.83
CA LEU A 109 -7.01 -30.21 -15.72
C LEU A 109 -7.36 -31.31 -14.69
N CYS A 110 -7.50 -32.55 -15.15
CA CYS A 110 -7.95 -33.69 -14.37
C CYS A 110 -6.95 -34.86 -14.44
N GLY A 111 -7.05 -35.77 -13.47
CA GLY A 111 -6.11 -36.88 -13.26
C GLY A 111 -5.21 -36.66 -12.04
N GLU A 112 -4.31 -37.62 -11.79
CA GLU A 112 -3.41 -37.61 -10.62
C GLU A 112 -2.45 -36.40 -10.59
N LYS A 113 -2.09 -35.88 -11.78
CA LYS A 113 -1.22 -34.73 -11.94
C LYS A 113 -1.94 -33.66 -12.74
N THR A 114 -2.43 -32.64 -12.05
CA THR A 114 -3.10 -31.49 -12.64
C THR A 114 -2.20 -30.25 -12.61
N TRP A 115 -2.35 -29.37 -13.60
CA TRP A 115 -1.68 -28.06 -13.60
C TRP A 115 -2.29 -27.07 -12.59
N LEU A 116 -3.38 -27.43 -11.91
CA LEU A 116 -3.93 -26.65 -10.80
C LEU A 116 -2.97 -26.61 -9.60
N GLU A 117 -2.10 -27.62 -9.44
CA GLU A 117 -1.15 -27.67 -8.33
C GLU A 117 -0.10 -26.55 -8.43
N THR A 118 0.27 -25.97 -7.29
CA THR A 118 1.19 -24.83 -7.22
C THR A 118 2.50 -25.11 -7.97
N GLY A 119 2.91 -24.16 -8.81
CA GLY A 119 4.15 -24.23 -9.58
C GLY A 119 4.10 -25.16 -10.80
N ARG A 120 2.92 -25.68 -11.17
CA ARG A 120 2.74 -26.44 -12.41
C ARG A 120 2.25 -25.55 -13.54
N CYS A 121 2.67 -25.89 -14.74
CA CYS A 121 2.26 -25.26 -15.98
C CYS A 121 1.96 -26.33 -17.02
N ALA A 122 1.13 -26.00 -18.01
CA ALA A 122 0.76 -26.88 -19.09
C ALA A 122 0.89 -26.19 -20.45
N THR A 123 1.12 -26.98 -21.49
CA THR A 123 1.04 -26.50 -22.87
C THR A 123 -0.44 -26.43 -23.26
N LEU A 124 -1.01 -25.24 -23.20
CA LEU A 124 -2.42 -24.99 -23.53
C LEU A 124 -2.51 -23.97 -24.66
N SER A 125 -3.34 -24.27 -25.67
CA SER A 125 -3.68 -23.32 -26.73
C SER A 125 -4.66 -22.27 -26.21
N ASP A 126 -4.77 -21.15 -26.90
CA ASP A 126 -5.75 -20.11 -26.56
C ASP A 126 -7.20 -20.64 -26.63
N ALA A 127 -7.46 -21.64 -27.48
CA ALA A 127 -8.74 -22.33 -27.53
C ALA A 127 -9.04 -23.10 -26.24
N HIS A 128 -8.04 -23.74 -25.61
CA HIS A 128 -8.23 -24.36 -24.29
C HIS A 128 -8.46 -23.31 -23.20
N ILE A 129 -7.71 -22.20 -23.23
CA ILE A 129 -7.87 -21.11 -22.25
C ILE A 129 -9.25 -20.47 -22.35
N ALA A 130 -9.78 -20.28 -23.57
CA ALA A 130 -11.10 -19.73 -23.81
C ALA A 130 -12.26 -20.61 -23.30
N ARG A 131 -12.02 -21.91 -22.99
CA ARG A 131 -13.02 -22.79 -22.36
C ARG A 131 -13.18 -22.51 -20.87
N LEU A 132 -12.15 -21.98 -20.22
CA LEU A 132 -12.18 -21.74 -18.79
C LEU A 132 -13.09 -20.55 -18.45
N PRO A 133 -13.62 -20.48 -17.23
CA PRO A 133 -14.59 -19.47 -16.88
C PRO A 133 -13.93 -18.15 -16.44
N PRO A 134 -14.56 -17.01 -16.66
CA PRO A 134 -14.20 -15.77 -15.98
C PRO A 134 -14.28 -15.91 -14.45
N ILE A 135 -13.52 -15.09 -13.72
CA ILE A 135 -13.65 -14.89 -12.29
C ILE A 135 -14.25 -13.51 -12.06
N THR A 136 -15.33 -13.43 -11.30
CA THR A 136 -15.98 -12.17 -10.93
C THR A 136 -15.89 -11.98 -9.41
N VAL A 137 -15.31 -10.87 -8.97
CA VAL A 137 -15.23 -10.43 -7.58
C VAL A 137 -16.22 -9.29 -7.38
N GLN A 138 -17.25 -9.53 -6.57
CA GLN A 138 -18.19 -8.51 -6.14
C GLN A 138 -17.65 -7.86 -4.87
N LEU A 139 -17.38 -6.57 -4.95
CA LEU A 139 -16.92 -5.75 -3.83
C LEU A 139 -18.07 -4.96 -3.23
N THR A 140 -17.87 -4.52 -1.98
CA THR A 140 -18.86 -3.70 -1.28
C THR A 140 -19.23 -2.44 -2.07
N GLY A 141 -20.52 -2.09 -2.03
CA GLY A 141 -21.04 -0.94 -2.77
C GLY A 141 -21.37 -1.23 -4.22
N GLY A 142 -21.56 -2.51 -4.57
CA GLY A 142 -22.02 -2.94 -5.90
C GLY A 142 -20.96 -2.84 -7.00
N VAL A 143 -19.67 -2.80 -6.62
CA VAL A 143 -18.57 -2.76 -7.59
C VAL A 143 -18.23 -4.17 -8.04
N GLU A 144 -18.47 -4.46 -9.31
CA GLU A 144 -18.13 -5.73 -9.94
C GLU A 144 -16.78 -5.64 -10.67
N LEU A 145 -15.83 -6.49 -10.28
CA LEU A 145 -14.55 -6.64 -10.99
C LEU A 145 -14.43 -8.05 -11.56
N ARG A 146 -14.19 -8.14 -12.85
CA ARG A 146 -14.10 -9.41 -13.58
C ARG A 146 -12.74 -9.58 -14.27
N ILE A 147 -12.15 -10.77 -14.19
CA ILE A 147 -10.96 -11.13 -14.97
C ILE A 147 -11.25 -12.32 -15.90
N PRO A 148 -10.82 -12.27 -17.17
CA PRO A 148 -10.96 -13.39 -18.09
C PRO A 148 -9.91 -14.49 -17.79
N PRO A 149 -10.09 -15.69 -18.36
CA PRO A 149 -9.13 -16.79 -18.23
C PRO A 149 -7.68 -16.44 -18.56
N ASP A 150 -7.45 -15.63 -19.58
CA ASP A 150 -6.09 -15.24 -19.99
C ASP A 150 -5.34 -14.48 -18.88
N MET A 151 -6.04 -13.85 -17.94
CA MET A 151 -5.40 -13.17 -16.80
C MET A 151 -4.90 -14.14 -15.74
N TYR A 152 -5.65 -15.21 -15.44
CA TYR A 152 -5.24 -16.21 -14.44
C TYR A 152 -4.60 -17.46 -15.04
N MET A 153 -4.43 -17.54 -16.36
CA MET A 153 -3.63 -18.55 -17.05
C MET A 153 -2.37 -17.89 -17.61
N LEU A 154 -1.39 -17.69 -16.72
CA LEU A 154 -0.20 -16.89 -16.93
C LEU A 154 0.69 -17.45 -18.05
N ARG A 155 1.18 -16.57 -18.91
CA ARG A 155 2.16 -16.93 -19.94
C ARG A 155 3.54 -17.11 -19.30
N ALA A 156 4.18 -18.24 -19.57
CA ALA A 156 5.57 -18.47 -19.21
C ALA A 156 6.33 -19.04 -20.41
N GLN A 157 7.51 -18.51 -20.71
CA GLN A 157 8.38 -19.03 -21.76
C GLN A 157 9.55 -19.76 -21.14
N MET A 158 9.72 -21.04 -21.47
CA MET A 158 10.84 -21.87 -21.00
C MET A 158 11.47 -22.58 -22.19
N ARG A 159 12.77 -22.39 -22.41
CA ARG A 159 13.53 -23.03 -23.52
C ARG A 159 12.86 -22.85 -24.90
N GLY A 160 12.33 -21.65 -25.17
CA GLY A 160 11.66 -21.33 -26.44
C GLY A 160 10.23 -21.88 -26.58
N GLN A 161 9.73 -22.64 -25.60
CA GLN A 161 8.36 -23.14 -25.58
C GLN A 161 7.48 -22.27 -24.68
N MET A 162 6.23 -22.07 -25.10
CA MET A 162 5.23 -21.33 -24.33
C MET A 162 4.39 -22.29 -23.47
N PHE A 163 4.25 -21.93 -22.21
CA PHE A 163 3.44 -22.61 -21.21
C PHE A 163 2.40 -21.67 -20.63
N ARG A 164 1.34 -22.25 -20.08
CA ARG A 164 0.31 -21.58 -19.31
C ARG A 164 0.35 -22.09 -17.86
N CYS A 165 0.63 -21.21 -16.91
CA CYS A 165 0.73 -21.52 -15.48
C CYS A 165 -0.50 -20.99 -14.75
N PHE A 166 -0.96 -21.72 -13.73
CA PHE A 166 -2.15 -21.29 -12.99
C PHE A 166 -1.80 -20.10 -12.06
N GLY A 167 -2.51 -19.00 -12.26
CA GLY A 167 -2.32 -17.71 -11.59
C GLY A 167 -2.90 -17.64 -10.18
N ILE A 168 -3.32 -18.77 -9.62
CA ILE A 168 -4.01 -18.87 -8.34
C ILE A 168 -3.27 -19.90 -7.50
N GLN A 169 -2.85 -19.49 -6.31
CA GLN A 169 -2.28 -20.38 -5.32
C GLN A 169 -3.17 -20.42 -4.08
N HIS A 170 -3.07 -21.52 -3.36
CA HIS A 170 -3.70 -21.65 -2.05
C HIS A 170 -2.67 -21.69 -0.93
N VAL A 171 -3.06 -21.19 0.23
CA VAL A 171 -2.29 -21.32 1.48
C VAL A 171 -3.22 -21.64 2.64
N THR A 172 -2.63 -22.04 3.76
CA THR A 172 -3.31 -22.19 5.06
C THR A 172 -2.82 -21.12 6.03
N GLY A 173 -3.67 -20.70 6.94
CA GLY A 173 -3.32 -19.76 8.02
C GLY A 173 -4.14 -18.48 8.00
N ASP A 174 -3.96 -17.68 9.04
CA ASP A 174 -4.82 -16.54 9.38
C ASP A 174 -4.87 -15.45 8.31
N LEU A 175 -3.81 -15.32 7.49
CA LEU A 175 -3.75 -14.32 6.42
C LEU A 175 -4.86 -14.52 5.37
N VAL A 176 -5.34 -15.76 5.19
CA VAL A 176 -6.39 -16.11 4.22
C VAL A 176 -7.66 -16.64 4.88
N ASP A 177 -7.83 -16.45 6.19
CA ASP A 177 -9.05 -16.82 6.90
C ASP A 177 -10.18 -15.82 6.62
N GLY A 178 -11.04 -16.19 5.67
CA GLY A 178 -12.09 -15.32 5.13
C GLY A 178 -11.58 -14.09 4.39
N ARG A 179 -10.32 -14.12 3.95
CA ARG A 179 -9.64 -13.06 3.19
C ARG A 179 -8.92 -13.66 2.00
N ILE A 180 -8.80 -12.91 0.91
CA ILE A 180 -7.95 -13.25 -0.23
C ILE A 180 -6.91 -12.16 -0.51
N ILE A 181 -5.90 -12.49 -1.30
CA ILE A 181 -4.94 -11.50 -1.82
C ILE A 181 -5.14 -11.40 -3.34
N LEU A 182 -5.46 -10.20 -3.80
CA LEU A 182 -5.50 -9.80 -5.20
C LEU A 182 -4.10 -9.31 -5.59
N GLY A 183 -3.26 -10.27 -6.00
CA GLY A 183 -1.90 -10.01 -6.47
C GLY A 183 -1.84 -9.50 -7.91
N ASP A 184 -0.63 -9.50 -8.48
CA ASP A 184 -0.34 -9.06 -9.86
C ASP A 184 -1.22 -9.77 -10.90
N THR A 185 -1.48 -11.07 -10.73
CA THR A 185 -2.39 -11.84 -11.58
C THR A 185 -3.75 -11.15 -11.79
N PHE A 186 -4.32 -10.56 -10.72
CA PHE A 186 -5.56 -9.82 -10.79
C PHE A 186 -5.32 -8.35 -11.20
N MET A 187 -4.32 -7.71 -10.60
CA MET A 187 -4.06 -6.29 -10.77
C MET A 187 -3.69 -5.89 -12.20
N ARG A 188 -3.11 -6.78 -13.03
CA ARG A 188 -2.85 -6.50 -14.46
C ARG A 188 -4.11 -6.20 -15.28
N ALA A 189 -5.29 -6.65 -14.83
CA ALA A 189 -6.53 -6.34 -15.51
C ALA A 189 -7.02 -4.89 -15.24
N TYR A 190 -6.48 -4.22 -14.22
CA TYR A 190 -6.99 -2.96 -13.71
C TYR A 190 -5.89 -1.92 -13.45
N VAL A 191 -6.12 -0.68 -13.88
CA VAL A 191 -5.45 0.46 -13.27
C VAL A 191 -6.03 0.65 -11.87
N THR A 192 -5.17 0.58 -10.86
CA THR A 192 -5.57 0.57 -9.46
C THR A 192 -5.04 1.81 -8.74
N VAL A 193 -5.93 2.64 -8.21
CA VAL A 193 -5.60 3.86 -7.46
C VAL A 193 -5.75 3.61 -5.97
N PHE A 194 -4.70 3.85 -5.20
CA PHE A 194 -4.69 3.79 -3.75
C PHE A 194 -4.84 5.20 -3.19
N ASP A 195 -6.09 5.64 -2.98
CA ASP A 195 -6.44 6.96 -2.46
C ASP A 195 -6.44 6.94 -0.93
N ARG A 196 -5.26 7.16 -0.34
CA ARG A 196 -5.07 7.09 1.11
C ARG A 196 -5.72 8.28 1.81
N GLU A 197 -5.77 9.45 1.17
CA GLU A 197 -6.48 10.63 1.69
C GLU A 197 -7.94 10.32 2.00
N ASN A 198 -8.64 9.65 1.07
CA ASN A 198 -10.07 9.37 1.21
C ASN A 198 -10.38 7.94 1.70
N SER A 199 -9.36 7.17 2.05
CA SER A 199 -9.49 5.80 2.55
C SER A 199 -10.25 4.86 1.60
N ARG A 200 -9.90 4.87 0.32
CA ARG A 200 -10.59 4.08 -0.73
C ARG A 200 -9.61 3.61 -1.81
N ILE A 201 -10.02 2.60 -2.57
CA ILE A 201 -9.29 2.09 -3.73
C ILE A 201 -10.16 2.27 -4.97
N GLY A 202 -9.58 2.76 -6.05
CA GLY A 202 -10.24 2.94 -7.35
C GLY A 202 -9.79 1.90 -8.35
N PHE A 203 -10.72 1.29 -9.08
CA PHE A 203 -10.43 0.31 -10.12
C PHE A 203 -11.02 0.75 -11.46
N ALA A 204 -10.22 0.72 -12.52
CA ALA A 204 -10.66 0.89 -13.89
C ALA A 204 -9.98 -0.14 -14.78
N ALA A 205 -10.67 -0.68 -15.79
CA ALA A 205 -10.09 -1.66 -16.70
C ALA A 205 -8.86 -1.06 -17.40
N ALA A 206 -7.74 -1.79 -17.37
CA ALA A 206 -6.49 -1.29 -17.93
C ALA A 206 -6.55 -1.15 -19.45
N ALA A 207 -6.03 -0.04 -19.95
CA ALA A 207 -5.68 0.11 -21.35
C ALA A 207 -4.53 -0.85 -21.72
N GLU A 208 -4.42 -1.16 -23.00
CA GLU A 208 -3.31 -1.97 -23.48
C GLU A 208 -1.97 -1.30 -23.13
N ASN A 209 -1.02 -2.09 -22.63
CA ASN A 209 0.30 -1.62 -22.19
C ASN A 209 0.25 -0.41 -21.23
N CYS A 210 -0.82 -0.27 -20.43
CA CYS A 210 -1.02 0.89 -19.56
C CYS A 210 -0.99 2.24 -20.28
N GLY A 211 -1.34 2.29 -21.57
CA GLY A 211 -1.24 3.52 -22.37
C GLY A 211 0.20 3.96 -22.66
N MET A 212 1.21 3.19 -22.23
CA MET A 212 2.59 3.45 -22.58
C MET A 212 2.80 3.11 -24.06
N PRO A 213 3.52 3.96 -24.82
CA PRO A 213 3.89 3.59 -26.18
C PRO A 213 4.69 2.27 -26.15
N ALA A 214 4.66 1.49 -27.23
CA ALA A 214 5.46 0.26 -27.33
C ALA A 214 6.97 0.62 -27.21
N VAL A 215 7.53 0.53 -26.00
CA VAL A 215 8.90 0.98 -25.74
C VAL A 215 9.89 -0.08 -26.22
N ARG A 216 10.78 0.31 -27.15
CA ARG A 216 12.11 -0.30 -27.32
C ARG A 216 13.03 0.27 -26.22
N GLY A 217 13.17 -0.40 -25.08
CA GLY A 217 14.17 -0.05 -24.04
C GLY A 217 13.64 0.14 -22.60
N ASN A 218 14.60 0.21 -21.66
CA ASN A 218 14.41 0.22 -20.19
C ASN A 218 13.40 1.26 -19.70
N GLY A 219 12.68 0.92 -18.62
CA GLY A 219 11.56 1.66 -18.03
C GLY A 219 11.71 3.18 -18.07
N VAL A 220 10.75 3.84 -18.72
CA VAL A 220 10.72 5.29 -18.89
C VAL A 220 9.83 5.88 -17.80
N LEU A 221 10.36 6.86 -17.06
CA LEU A 221 9.56 7.69 -16.15
C LEU A 221 8.70 8.64 -17.00
N TYR A 222 7.42 8.31 -17.17
CA TYR A 222 6.46 9.22 -17.79
C TYR A 222 5.90 10.16 -16.72
N THR A 223 6.35 11.42 -16.75
CA THR A 223 5.55 12.52 -16.21
C THR A 223 4.45 12.78 -17.25
N LEU A 224 3.24 12.25 -17.04
CA LEU A 224 2.11 12.57 -17.91
C LEU A 224 1.90 14.09 -17.93
N PRO A 225 1.92 14.76 -19.11
CA PRO A 225 1.64 16.19 -19.22
C PRO A 225 0.22 16.57 -18.77
N ASN A 226 -0.63 15.57 -18.56
CA ASN A 226 -2.06 15.69 -18.27
C ASN A 226 -2.46 14.94 -16.98
N ALA A 227 -1.64 15.01 -15.93
CA ALA A 227 -2.20 14.92 -14.57
C ALA A 227 -3.11 16.14 -14.35
N THR A 228 -4.32 16.09 -14.92
CA THR A 228 -5.26 17.20 -14.94
C THR A 228 -5.65 17.55 -13.50
N GLY A 229 -5.37 18.78 -13.10
CA GLY A 229 -6.05 19.42 -11.97
C GLY A 229 -5.17 20.02 -10.87
N VAL A 230 -3.84 19.92 -10.93
CA VAL A 230 -2.99 20.65 -9.98
C VAL A 230 -1.91 21.37 -10.76
N GLN A 231 -2.19 22.65 -11.09
CA GLN A 231 -1.12 23.62 -11.18
C GLN A 231 -0.29 23.44 -9.90
N PRO A 232 1.02 23.14 -9.96
CA PRO A 232 1.83 23.18 -8.76
C PRO A 232 1.52 24.53 -8.13
N LYS A 233 0.96 24.51 -6.92
CA LYS A 233 0.84 25.73 -6.12
C LYS A 233 2.26 26.26 -6.16
N GLN A 234 2.50 27.36 -6.89
CA GLN A 234 3.80 28.01 -6.88
C GLN A 234 4.16 28.06 -5.43
N SER A 235 5.27 27.39 -5.08
CA SER A 235 5.79 27.35 -3.73
C SER A 235 5.63 28.76 -3.20
N GLY A 236 4.60 28.95 -2.37
CA GLY A 236 4.30 30.26 -1.83
C GLY A 236 5.54 30.58 -1.06
N GLN A 237 6.29 31.57 -1.53
CA GLN A 237 7.58 31.98 -0.99
C GLN A 237 7.56 31.69 0.50
N THR A 238 8.39 30.74 0.92
CA THR A 238 8.66 30.53 2.35
C THR A 238 8.96 31.93 2.85
N LYS A 239 8.05 32.53 3.64
CA LYS A 239 8.19 33.92 4.08
C LYS A 239 9.52 34.00 4.82
N GLN A 240 10.56 34.46 4.13
CA GLN A 240 11.83 34.81 4.72
C GLN A 240 11.56 36.09 5.47
N PHE A 241 11.77 36.04 6.77
CA PHE A 241 11.74 37.24 7.59
C PHE A 241 13.14 37.84 7.54
N THR A 242 13.24 39.07 7.07
CA THR A 242 14.50 39.82 7.07
C THR A 242 14.68 40.43 8.46
N VAL A 243 15.74 40.03 9.15
CA VAL A 243 16.16 40.65 10.43
C VAL A 243 17.55 41.21 10.19
N PHE A 244 17.71 42.52 10.35
CA PHE A 244 18.97 43.24 10.08
C PHE A 244 19.60 42.96 8.70
N GLY A 245 18.78 42.85 7.65
CA GLY A 245 19.25 42.67 6.27
C GLY A 245 19.64 41.23 5.89
N TYR A 246 19.55 40.27 6.81
CA TYR A 246 19.83 38.85 6.52
C TYR A 246 18.52 38.06 6.39
N SER A 247 18.46 37.19 5.38
CA SER A 247 17.32 36.29 5.18
C SER A 247 17.50 35.04 6.04
N ILE A 248 16.69 34.90 7.09
CA ILE A 248 16.72 33.73 7.99
C ILE A 248 15.46 32.89 7.85
N SER A 249 15.62 31.57 7.98
CA SER A 249 14.50 30.63 7.97
C SER A 249 13.66 30.79 9.25
N ARG A 250 12.38 30.41 9.19
CA ARG A 250 11.46 30.48 10.35
C ARG A 250 11.98 29.72 11.58
N VAL A 251 12.62 28.57 11.34
CA VAL A 251 13.25 27.76 12.40
C VAL A 251 14.43 28.51 13.04
N ALA A 252 15.26 29.18 12.23
CA ALA A 252 16.36 29.99 12.75
C ALA A 252 15.86 31.18 13.58
N ALA A 253 14.76 31.83 13.17
CA ALA A 253 14.15 32.91 13.92
C ALA A 253 13.60 32.45 15.28
N GLU A 254 12.92 31.30 15.34
CA GLU A 254 12.42 30.73 16.60
C GLU A 254 13.57 30.36 17.56
N ILE A 255 14.68 29.83 17.04
CA ILE A 255 15.89 29.55 17.84
C ILE A 255 16.49 30.85 18.39
N ILE A 256 16.61 31.91 17.56
CA ILE A 256 17.16 33.21 18.01
C ILE A 256 16.30 33.80 19.13
N VAL A 257 14.97 33.76 19.00
CA VAL A 257 14.06 34.25 20.04
C VAL A 257 14.24 33.46 21.34
N LEU A 258 14.36 32.13 21.27
CA LEU A 258 14.60 31.29 22.44
C LEU A 258 15.93 31.63 23.12
N VAL A 259 17.00 31.83 22.36
CA VAL A 259 18.32 32.22 22.88
C VAL A 259 18.27 33.58 23.56
N LEU A 260 17.59 34.56 22.97
CA LEU A 260 17.42 35.90 23.57
C LEU A 260 16.60 35.85 24.87
N LEU A 261 15.54 35.03 24.92
CA LEU A 261 14.76 34.82 26.14
C LEU A 261 15.61 34.19 27.25
N LEU A 262 16.41 33.17 26.94
CA LEU A 262 17.31 32.54 27.91
C LEU A 262 18.37 33.52 28.42
N ALA A 263 18.93 34.36 27.54
CA ALA A 263 19.88 35.40 27.94
C ALA A 263 19.24 36.47 28.84
N ALA A 264 18.01 36.88 28.56
CA ALA A 264 17.26 37.82 29.40
C ALA A 264 16.97 37.22 30.78
N VAL A 265 16.56 35.95 30.86
CA VAL A 265 16.37 35.24 32.13
C VAL A 265 17.69 35.18 32.91
N ALA A 266 18.79 34.84 32.26
CA ALA A 266 20.11 34.82 32.90
C ALA A 266 20.49 36.20 33.47
N LEU A 267 20.26 37.29 32.73
CA LEU A 267 20.51 38.65 33.21
C LEU A 267 19.64 39.00 34.43
N VAL A 268 18.35 38.65 34.41
CA VAL A 268 17.44 38.87 35.54
C VAL A 268 17.89 38.07 36.77
N VAL A 269 18.24 36.80 36.60
CA VAL A 269 18.77 35.96 37.68
C VAL A 269 20.05 36.57 38.25
N THR A 270 20.97 37.03 37.40
CA THR A 270 22.22 37.67 37.83
C THR A 270 21.96 38.98 38.59
N ALA A 271 20.99 39.77 38.16
CA ALA A 271 20.57 41.00 38.83
C ALA A 271 19.92 40.72 40.19
N ILE A 272 19.08 39.69 40.29
CA ILE A 272 18.50 39.22 41.56
C ILE A 272 19.62 38.77 42.51
N PHE A 273 20.56 37.95 42.05
CA PHE A 273 21.71 37.52 42.87
C PHE A 273 22.56 38.69 43.35
N ARG A 274 22.82 39.69 42.50
CA ARG A 274 23.52 40.92 42.90
C ARG A 274 22.73 41.72 43.95
N CYS A 275 21.42 41.81 43.81
CA CYS A 275 20.54 42.51 44.74
C CYS A 275 20.40 41.78 46.09
N VAL A 276 20.41 40.44 46.08
CA VAL A 276 20.45 39.61 47.30
C VAL A 276 21.80 39.75 48.00
N ARG A 277 22.90 39.74 47.25
CA ARG A 277 24.26 39.89 47.79
C ARG A 277 24.54 41.29 48.33
N SER A 278 23.90 42.34 47.79
CA SER A 278 24.01 43.70 48.33
C SER A 278 23.16 43.93 49.60
N ARG A 279 22.22 43.02 49.92
CA ARG A 279 21.39 43.09 51.14
C ARG A 279 21.96 42.33 52.34
N HIS A 280 23.01 41.54 52.15
CA HIS A 280 23.73 40.87 53.23
C HIS A 280 25.23 41.18 53.15
N PRO A 281 25.73 42.19 53.89
CA PRO A 281 27.16 42.24 54.20
C PRO A 281 27.50 41.05 55.11
N ALA A 282 28.65 40.43 54.82
CA ALA A 282 29.12 39.24 55.50
C ALA A 282 29.21 39.44 57.04
N ALA A 283 28.43 38.65 57.77
CA ALA A 283 28.74 38.17 59.11
C ALA A 283 28.79 36.64 58.96
N GLY A 284 29.88 35.93 59.24
CA GLY A 284 30.67 35.97 60.46
C GLY A 284 30.50 34.60 61.11
N ASN A 285 31.59 33.82 61.13
CA ASN A 285 31.87 32.56 61.84
C ASN A 285 30.75 31.87 62.65
N GLY A 286 30.65 30.54 62.50
CA GLY A 286 30.01 29.70 63.50
C GLY A 286 29.87 28.23 63.10
N THR A 287 30.68 27.38 63.72
CA THR A 287 30.78 25.91 63.69
C THR A 287 29.63 25.18 64.39
N SER A 288 29.26 23.98 63.89
CA SER A 288 29.02 22.69 64.60
C SER A 288 28.07 21.79 63.79
N GLU A 289 28.52 20.64 63.28
CA GLU A 289 28.43 19.30 63.90
C GLU A 289 27.01 18.82 64.28
N SER A 290 26.53 17.78 63.60
CA SER A 290 26.12 16.53 64.27
C SER A 290 25.85 15.40 63.26
N HIS A 291 26.56 14.30 63.49
CA HIS A 291 26.30 12.94 63.01
C HIS A 291 25.00 12.39 63.63
N ALA A 292 24.28 11.54 62.89
CA ALA A 292 23.88 10.22 63.37
C ALA A 292 23.39 9.33 62.22
N ASP A 293 23.90 8.10 62.27
CA ASP A 293 23.76 6.94 61.39
C ASP A 293 22.45 6.17 61.68
N GLY A 294 21.99 5.35 60.72
CA GLY A 294 20.73 4.60 60.83
C GLY A 294 20.41 3.70 59.64
N SER A 295 21.17 2.60 59.53
CA SER A 295 20.93 1.36 58.78
C SER A 295 19.45 0.96 58.55
N GLN A 296 19.09 0.52 57.33
CA GLN A 296 18.73 -0.89 57.07
C GLN A 296 18.31 -1.21 55.61
N THR A 297 18.79 -2.40 55.19
CA THR A 297 18.19 -3.43 54.32
C THR A 297 17.95 -3.20 52.81
N ALA A 298 18.71 -3.98 52.05
CA ALA A 298 18.47 -4.38 50.67
C ALA A 298 17.29 -5.36 50.54
N LEU A 299 16.57 -5.31 49.42
CA LEU A 299 15.91 -6.46 48.79
C LEU A 299 15.74 -6.19 47.28
N LEU A 300 16.28 -7.11 46.50
CA LEU A 300 16.17 -7.21 45.05
C LEU A 300 14.76 -7.65 44.65
N SER A 301 14.21 -7.09 43.56
CA SER A 301 13.11 -7.72 42.82
C SER A 301 13.36 -7.62 41.32
N ASN A 302 13.53 -8.78 40.69
CA ASN A 302 13.28 -8.97 39.26
C ASN A 302 11.77 -9.03 39.04
N VAL A 303 11.29 -8.27 38.06
CA VAL A 303 10.27 -8.68 37.06
C VAL A 303 10.70 -8.04 35.75
#